data_AF-A0A523AY76-F1
#
_entry.id   AF-A0A523AY76-F1
#
_cell.length_a   1.000
_cell.length_b   1.000
_cell.length_c   1.000
_cell.angle_alpha   90.00
_cell.angle_beta   90.00
_cell.angle_gamma   90.00
#
_symmetry.space_group_name_H-M   'P 1'
#
loop_
_entity.id
_entity.type
_entity.pdbx_description
1 polymer ?
#
loop_
_entity_poly.entity_id
_entity_poly.type
_entity_poly.pdbx_seq_one_letter_code
_entity_poly.pdbx_strand_id
1 'polypeptide(L)'
;MSEAPGAAAPPAPSPSPPLWRRGKLLEVAASLLLLLLLGSVLWAVFSHRADTPAKLMLGKVDQALISLRHGSEGGAKDQLERARQDYLVLRGSLENLDPQLDNRILTSFDNLLPSPSEQGILSLRSLLEEGISRAGLEVPLAYAHATLLVLLISLLFSLLVTLLTRRMVDWGKMRRIRQEVASWQAELREAQKKKDLKKVHKMMAEQGRILALQGEMMRESFRPTLVYLFPWLLLWALLSRLYSGWVMAWLPFSLPLPFFGEWSSCGFVGWLFITYFSFSHLWRRILIGD
;
A
#
# COMPACT_ATOMS: atom_id res chain seq x y z
N MET A 1 -41.46 -70.64 -15.10
CA MET A 1 -40.18 -69.90 -15.16
C MET A 1 -40.41 -68.74 -16.12
N SER A 2 -40.32 -67.46 -15.82
CA SER A 2 -39.95 -66.69 -14.63
C SER A 2 -40.45 -65.27 -14.97
N GLU A 3 -41.48 -64.74 -14.30
CA GLU A 3 -41.76 -63.30 -14.42
C GLU A 3 -40.65 -62.52 -13.72
N ALA A 4 -39.97 -61.66 -14.47
CA ALA A 4 -38.90 -60.82 -13.97
C ALA A 4 -39.47 -59.75 -13.01
N PRO A 5 -38.82 -59.47 -11.87
CA PRO A 5 -39.29 -58.48 -10.91
C PRO A 5 -39.09 -57.07 -11.46
N GLY A 6 -40.06 -56.20 -11.18
CA GLY A 6 -40.13 -54.83 -11.66
C GLY A 6 -38.84 -54.03 -11.42
N ALA A 7 -38.39 -53.37 -12.49
CA ALA A 7 -37.29 -52.43 -12.45
C ALA A 7 -37.62 -51.28 -11.48
N ALA A 8 -36.87 -51.20 -10.38
CA ALA A 8 -36.92 -50.09 -9.44
C ALA A 8 -36.60 -48.77 -10.17
N ALA A 9 -37.47 -47.77 -9.99
CA ALA A 9 -37.28 -46.44 -10.55
C ALA A 9 -35.93 -45.84 -10.11
N PRO A 10 -35.21 -45.13 -11.02
CA PRO A 10 -33.90 -44.57 -10.70
C PRO A 10 -34.01 -43.55 -9.55
N PRO A 11 -33.02 -43.53 -8.63
CA PRO A 11 -33.05 -42.61 -7.49
C PRO A 11 -33.05 -41.15 -7.98
N ALA A 12 -33.94 -40.35 -7.41
CA ALA A 12 -34.08 -38.93 -7.76
C ALA A 12 -32.73 -38.21 -7.65
N PRO A 13 -32.36 -37.36 -8.63
CA PRO A 13 -31.10 -36.64 -8.60
C PRO A 13 -31.03 -35.75 -7.36
N SER A 14 -29.94 -35.85 -6.60
CA SER A 14 -29.69 -35.05 -5.41
C SER A 14 -29.84 -33.55 -5.73
N PRO A 15 -30.53 -32.76 -4.88
CA PRO A 15 -30.76 -31.35 -5.17
C PRO A 15 -29.43 -30.61 -5.29
N SER A 16 -29.18 -30.04 -6.48
CA SER A 16 -28.02 -29.19 -6.71
C SER A 16 -28.03 -28.02 -5.71
N PRO A 17 -26.89 -27.68 -5.08
CA PRO A 17 -26.84 -26.61 -4.09
C PRO A 17 -27.31 -25.28 -4.71
N PRO A 18 -28.06 -24.45 -3.97
CA PRO A 18 -28.69 -23.26 -4.51
C PRO A 18 -27.65 -22.26 -5.03
N LEU A 19 -27.93 -21.60 -6.15
CA LEU A 19 -26.99 -20.74 -6.90
C LEU A 19 -26.37 -19.62 -6.06
N TRP A 20 -27.09 -19.09 -5.06
CA TRP A 20 -26.58 -18.07 -4.13
C TRP A 20 -25.43 -18.58 -3.25
N ARG A 21 -25.36 -19.89 -2.98
CA ARG A 21 -24.25 -20.52 -2.23
C ARG A 21 -23.00 -20.63 -3.09
N ARG A 22 -23.13 -20.85 -4.41
CA ARG A 22 -21.99 -20.92 -5.34
C ARG A 22 -21.26 -19.57 -5.43
N GLY A 23 -21.98 -18.46 -5.54
CA GLY A 23 -21.37 -17.12 -5.53
C GLY A 23 -20.58 -16.82 -4.26
N LYS A 24 -21.16 -17.12 -3.08
CA LYS A 24 -20.49 -16.93 -1.79
C LYS A 24 -19.26 -17.83 -1.58
N LEU A 25 -19.25 -19.02 -2.16
CA LEU A 25 -18.09 -19.93 -2.11
C LEU A 25 -16.97 -19.45 -3.04
N LEU A 26 -17.31 -18.98 -4.24
CA LEU A 26 -16.34 -18.40 -5.18
C LEU A 26 -15.64 -17.16 -4.60
N GLU A 27 -16.39 -16.26 -3.96
CA GLU A 27 -15.80 -15.07 -3.31
C GLU A 27 -14.86 -15.42 -2.14
N VAL A 28 -15.21 -16.45 -1.36
CA VAL A 28 -14.35 -16.95 -0.27
C VAL A 28 -13.09 -17.59 -0.84
N ALA A 29 -13.22 -18.42 -1.87
CA ALA A 29 -12.08 -19.01 -2.56
C ALA A 29 -11.16 -17.92 -3.15
N ALA A 30 -11.73 -16.88 -3.77
CA ALA A 30 -10.96 -15.76 -4.32
C ALA A 30 -10.21 -14.97 -3.24
N SER A 31 -10.85 -14.71 -2.09
CA SER A 31 -10.23 -14.02 -0.97
C SER A 31 -9.11 -14.85 -0.32
N LEU A 32 -9.29 -16.17 -0.22
CA LEU A 32 -8.26 -17.10 0.26
C LEU A 32 -7.08 -17.18 -0.70
N LEU A 33 -7.33 -17.26 -2.02
CA LEU A 33 -6.30 -17.23 -3.04
C LEU A 33 -5.51 -15.92 -3.00
N LEU A 34 -6.18 -14.78 -2.84
CA LEU A 34 -5.53 -13.49 -2.68
C LEU A 34 -4.66 -13.42 -1.42
N LEU A 35 -5.15 -13.96 -0.30
CA LEU A 35 -4.37 -14.05 0.95
C LEU A 35 -3.12 -14.92 0.78
N LEU A 36 -3.25 -16.07 0.12
CA LEU A 36 -2.12 -16.95 -0.17
C LEU A 36 -1.11 -16.28 -1.09
N LEU A 37 -1.58 -15.60 -2.13
CA LEU A 37 -0.73 -14.88 -3.08
C LEU A 37 -0.01 -13.73 -2.40
N LEU A 38 -0.72 -12.92 -1.61
CA LEU A 38 -0.11 -11.85 -0.80
C LEU A 38 0.93 -12.43 0.17
N GLY A 39 0.60 -13.52 0.87
CA GLY A 39 1.51 -14.21 1.78
C GLY A 39 2.76 -14.72 1.07
N SER A 40 2.62 -15.29 -0.12
CA SER A 40 3.74 -15.76 -0.95
C SER A 40 4.64 -14.62 -1.41
N VAL A 41 4.06 -13.48 -1.82
CA VAL A 41 4.83 -12.30 -2.22
C VAL A 41 5.60 -11.74 -1.03
N LEU A 42 4.95 -11.61 0.13
CA LEU A 42 5.60 -11.18 1.36
C LEU A 42 6.72 -12.16 1.74
N TRP A 43 6.45 -13.46 1.69
CA TRP A 43 7.46 -14.48 1.99
C TRP A 43 8.67 -14.38 1.04
N ALA A 44 8.46 -14.22 -0.26
CA ALA A 44 9.53 -14.04 -1.22
C ALA A 44 10.38 -12.80 -0.91
N VAL A 45 9.72 -11.69 -0.57
CA VAL A 45 10.38 -10.43 -0.20
C VAL A 45 11.18 -10.56 1.11
N PHE A 46 10.65 -11.25 2.12
CA PHE A 46 11.32 -11.42 3.41
C PHE A 46 12.42 -12.50 3.41
N SER A 47 12.26 -13.55 2.59
CA SER A 47 13.28 -14.61 2.46
C SER A 47 14.54 -14.11 1.74
N HIS A 48 14.41 -13.13 0.84
CA HIS A 48 15.52 -12.52 0.12
C HIS A 48 16.01 -11.20 0.76
N ARG A 49 15.80 -11.04 2.08
CA ARG A 49 16.11 -9.82 2.84
C ARG A 49 17.60 -9.56 3.06
N ALA A 50 18.52 -10.40 2.57
CA ALA A 50 19.95 -10.29 2.88
C ALA A 50 20.46 -8.83 2.70
N ASP A 51 20.96 -8.25 3.79
CA ASP A 51 21.54 -6.91 3.81
C ASP A 51 22.88 -6.98 3.06
N THR A 52 22.82 -6.79 1.75
CA THR A 52 24.04 -6.78 0.93
C THR A 52 24.84 -5.52 1.21
N PRO A 53 26.18 -5.58 1.24
CA PRO A 53 27.00 -4.39 1.44
C PRO A 53 26.70 -3.29 0.39
N ALA A 54 26.37 -3.70 -0.84
CA ALA A 54 25.90 -2.81 -1.91
C ALA A 54 24.61 -2.04 -1.54
N LYS A 55 23.65 -2.69 -0.88
CA LYS A 55 22.43 -2.04 -0.38
C LYS A 55 22.74 -0.98 0.67
N LEU A 56 23.60 -1.29 1.65
CA LEU A 56 23.96 -0.35 2.72
C LEU A 56 24.61 0.91 2.14
N MET A 57 25.50 0.74 1.16
CA MET A 57 26.14 1.83 0.46
C MET A 57 25.12 2.69 -0.31
N LEU A 58 24.24 2.09 -1.13
CA LEU A 58 23.21 2.83 -1.87
C LEU A 58 22.26 3.58 -0.92
N GLY A 59 21.88 2.96 0.19
CA GLY A 59 21.03 3.61 1.20
C GLY A 59 21.68 4.85 1.82
N LYS A 60 23.00 4.84 2.04
CA LYS A 60 23.74 6.04 2.52
C LYS A 60 23.76 7.15 1.47
N VAL A 61 23.90 6.82 0.18
CA VAL A 61 23.80 7.80 -0.92
C VAL A 61 22.40 8.43 -0.98
N ASP A 62 21.35 7.61 -0.84
CA ASP A 62 19.97 8.11 -0.76
C ASP A 62 19.77 9.01 0.46
N GLN A 63 20.35 8.63 1.61
CA GLN A 63 20.30 9.43 2.83
C GLN A 63 21.03 10.77 2.69
N ALA A 64 22.15 10.81 1.96
CA ALA A 64 22.85 12.04 1.64
C ALA A 64 21.97 13.03 0.86
N LEU A 65 21.24 12.53 -0.13
CA LEU A 65 20.30 13.33 -0.91
C LEU A 65 19.13 13.84 -0.05
N ILE A 66 18.62 13.01 0.86
CA ILE A 66 17.59 13.41 1.84
C ILE A 66 18.11 14.55 2.73
N SER A 67 19.31 14.41 3.31
CA SER A 67 19.89 15.46 4.16
C SER A 67 20.11 16.76 3.40
N LEU A 68 20.54 16.69 2.14
CA LEU A 68 20.73 17.87 1.29
C LEU A 68 19.40 18.59 1.06
N ARG A 69 18.33 17.85 0.78
CA ARG A 69 16.96 18.38 0.60
C ARG A 69 16.34 18.95 1.86
N HIS A 70 16.77 18.49 3.04
CA HIS A 70 16.40 19.08 4.32
C HIS A 70 17.28 20.28 4.71
N GLY A 71 18.16 20.75 3.82
CA GLY A 71 19.05 21.89 4.05
C GLY A 71 20.26 21.55 4.93
N SER A 72 20.53 20.28 5.20
CA SER A 72 21.67 19.81 5.99
C SER A 72 22.83 19.39 5.09
N GLU A 73 23.66 20.37 4.70
CA GLU A 73 24.86 20.11 3.90
C GLU A 73 25.87 19.22 4.64
N GLY A 74 26.05 19.44 5.96
CA GLY A 74 26.91 18.60 6.80
C GLY A 74 26.44 17.16 6.89
N GLY A 75 25.12 16.94 7.06
CA GLY A 75 24.55 15.60 7.05
C GLY A 75 24.72 14.88 5.71
N ALA A 76 24.66 15.64 4.60
CA ALA A 76 24.89 15.09 3.26
C ALA A 76 26.34 14.64 3.07
N LYS A 77 27.30 15.45 3.54
CA LYS A 77 28.73 15.12 3.51
C LYS A 77 29.03 13.87 4.34
N ASP A 78 28.55 13.80 5.57
CA ASP A 78 28.76 12.66 6.46
C ASP A 78 28.27 11.34 5.83
N GLN A 79 27.13 11.37 5.16
CA GLN A 79 26.56 10.18 4.51
C GLN A 79 27.32 9.81 3.24
N LEU A 80 27.77 10.80 2.45
CA LEU A 80 28.64 10.56 1.28
C LEU A 80 29.99 9.98 1.69
N GLU A 81 30.59 10.43 2.79
CA GLU A 81 31.83 9.87 3.31
C GLU A 81 31.66 8.40 3.71
N ARG A 82 30.58 8.09 4.43
CA ARG A 82 30.25 6.72 4.83
C ARG A 82 29.95 5.82 3.63
N ALA A 83 29.31 6.35 2.59
CA ALA A 83 29.04 5.63 1.35
C ALA A 83 30.34 5.35 0.59
N ARG A 84 31.26 6.33 0.51
CA ARG A 84 32.58 6.16 -0.10
C ARG A 84 33.41 5.09 0.61
N GLN A 85 33.38 5.08 1.95
CA GLN A 85 34.05 4.04 2.74
C GLN A 85 33.51 2.64 2.43
N ASP A 86 32.19 2.47 2.38
CA ASP A 86 31.58 1.18 2.01
C ASP A 86 31.98 0.76 0.61
N TYR A 87 31.98 1.70 -0.36
CA TYR A 87 32.42 1.44 -1.72
C TYR A 87 33.86 0.94 -1.78
N LEU A 88 34.78 1.54 -1.02
CA LEU A 88 36.18 1.12 -0.98
C LEU A 88 36.36 -0.29 -0.37
N VAL A 89 35.54 -0.63 0.62
CA VAL A 89 35.53 -2.00 1.20
C VAL A 89 34.98 -3.01 0.19
N LEU A 90 33.88 -2.65 -0.49
CA LEU A 90 33.27 -3.44 -1.56
C LEU A 90 34.23 -3.68 -2.72
N ARG A 91 34.97 -2.64 -3.15
CA ARG A 91 35.93 -2.66 -4.27
C ARG A 91 36.92 -3.81 -4.17
N GLY A 92 37.40 -4.13 -2.96
CA GLY A 92 38.31 -5.26 -2.75
C GLY A 92 37.70 -6.64 -3.03
N SER A 93 36.37 -6.76 -3.00
CA SER A 93 35.63 -7.98 -3.33
C SER A 93 35.13 -8.01 -4.78
N LEU A 94 35.33 -6.93 -5.54
CA LEU A 94 34.83 -6.75 -6.90
C LEU A 94 35.97 -6.97 -7.90
N GLU A 95 36.45 -8.21 -7.98
CA GLU A 95 37.62 -8.64 -8.79
C GLU A 95 37.46 -8.38 -10.31
N ASN A 96 36.25 -8.05 -10.78
CA ASN A 96 35.89 -7.83 -12.19
C ASN A 96 35.31 -6.43 -12.50
N LEU A 97 35.49 -5.44 -11.63
CA LEU A 97 34.95 -4.10 -11.90
C LEU A 97 35.77 -3.38 -12.99
N ASP A 98 35.09 -2.83 -14.00
CA ASP A 98 35.71 -2.04 -15.06
C ASP A 98 36.50 -0.85 -14.45
N PRO A 99 37.83 -0.76 -14.66
CA PRO A 99 38.66 0.31 -14.11
C PRO A 99 38.20 1.72 -14.49
N GLN A 100 37.54 1.88 -15.65
CA GLN A 100 37.01 3.18 -16.07
C GLN A 100 35.78 3.56 -15.23
N LEU A 101 34.91 2.61 -14.95
CA LEU A 101 33.71 2.84 -14.15
C LEU A 101 34.07 3.13 -12.69
N ASP A 102 35.03 2.40 -12.13
CA ASP A 102 35.56 2.62 -10.79
C ASP A 102 36.11 4.03 -10.61
N ASN A 103 36.94 4.50 -11.56
CA ASN A 103 37.46 5.86 -11.54
C ASN A 103 36.35 6.93 -11.64
N ARG A 104 35.32 6.69 -12.44
CA ARG A 104 34.16 7.60 -12.53
C ARG A 104 33.43 7.70 -11.19
N ILE A 105 33.20 6.57 -10.52
CA ILE A 105 32.56 6.53 -9.20
C ILE A 105 33.38 7.31 -8.16
N LEU A 106 34.69 7.04 -8.08
CA LEU A 106 35.59 7.73 -7.14
C LEU A 106 35.65 9.24 -7.40
N THR A 107 35.74 9.64 -8.68
CA THR A 107 35.74 11.05 -9.08
C THR A 107 34.42 11.73 -8.70
N SER A 108 33.29 11.04 -8.88
CA SER A 108 31.98 11.55 -8.46
C SER A 108 31.92 11.77 -6.95
N PHE A 109 32.46 10.85 -6.14
CA PHE A 109 32.57 11.07 -4.69
C PHE A 109 33.45 12.28 -4.36
N ASP A 110 34.64 12.36 -4.96
CA ASP A 110 35.61 13.42 -4.67
C ASP A 110 35.06 14.83 -5.05
N ASN A 111 34.23 14.91 -6.08
CA ASN A 111 33.55 16.16 -6.47
C ASN A 111 32.38 16.52 -5.54
N LEU A 112 31.69 15.52 -4.97
CA LEU A 112 30.50 15.71 -4.14
C LEU A 112 30.79 15.99 -2.66
N LEU A 113 31.90 15.47 -2.14
CA LEU A 113 32.32 15.71 -0.75
C LEU A 113 32.54 17.20 -0.41
N PRO A 114 33.21 18.02 -1.23
CA PRO A 114 33.39 19.43 -0.91
C PRO A 114 32.09 20.23 -1.05
N SER A 115 31.27 19.92 -2.06
CA SER A 115 29.99 20.59 -2.33
C SER A 115 28.94 19.59 -2.82
N PRO A 116 28.05 19.10 -1.94
CA PRO A 116 27.03 18.12 -2.32
C PRO A 116 25.96 18.79 -3.18
N SER A 117 25.65 18.19 -4.33
CA SER A 117 24.60 18.65 -5.25
C SER A 117 23.60 17.54 -5.54
N GLU A 118 22.33 17.88 -5.71
CA GLU A 118 21.28 16.86 -5.95
C GLU A 118 21.53 16.06 -7.24
N GLN A 119 21.81 16.77 -8.34
CA GLN A 119 22.11 16.13 -9.63
C GLN A 119 23.34 15.25 -9.55
N GLY A 120 24.38 15.70 -8.84
CA GLY A 120 25.59 14.93 -8.65
C GLY A 120 25.31 13.66 -7.83
N ILE A 121 24.56 13.73 -6.72
CA ILE A 121 24.22 12.57 -5.90
C ILE A 121 23.36 11.56 -6.68
N LEU A 122 22.39 12.02 -7.48
CA LEU A 122 21.61 11.16 -8.37
C LEU A 122 22.48 10.48 -9.44
N SER A 123 23.46 11.20 -10.00
CA SER A 123 24.40 10.63 -10.97
C SER A 123 25.35 9.61 -10.33
N LEU A 124 25.80 9.86 -9.09
CA LEU A 124 26.61 8.91 -8.33
C LEU A 124 25.80 7.64 -8.07
N ARG A 125 24.53 7.77 -7.69
CA ARG A 125 23.64 6.63 -7.47
C ARG A 125 23.51 5.75 -8.72
N SER A 126 23.31 6.33 -9.90
CA SER A 126 23.20 5.55 -11.14
C SER A 126 24.52 4.86 -11.53
N LEU A 127 25.67 5.49 -11.30
CA LEU A 127 26.99 4.87 -11.50
C LEU A 127 27.23 3.69 -10.56
N LEU A 128 26.82 3.83 -9.30
CA LEU A 128 26.92 2.75 -8.31
C LEU A 128 26.01 1.58 -8.68
N GLU A 129 24.78 1.83 -9.12
CA GLU A 129 23.88 0.78 -9.64
C GLU A 129 24.48 0.08 -10.86
N GLU A 130 25.08 0.82 -11.79
CA GLU A 130 25.80 0.26 -12.93
C GLU A 130 26.96 -0.64 -12.48
N GLY A 131 27.79 -0.17 -11.54
CA GLY A 131 28.92 -0.92 -10.99
C GLY A 131 28.49 -2.22 -10.31
N ILE A 132 27.44 -2.16 -9.48
CA ILE A 132 26.87 -3.33 -8.80
C ILE A 132 26.34 -4.35 -9.82
N SER A 133 25.63 -3.88 -10.85
CA SER A 133 25.06 -4.75 -11.89
C SER A 133 26.14 -5.48 -12.71
N ARG A 134 27.22 -4.77 -13.09
CA ARG A 134 28.32 -5.34 -13.88
C ARG A 134 29.20 -6.27 -13.06
N ALA A 135 29.30 -6.03 -11.76
CA ALA A 135 30.11 -6.86 -10.87
C ALA A 135 29.43 -8.19 -10.48
N GLY A 136 28.23 -8.47 -10.98
CA GLY A 136 27.49 -9.69 -10.68
C GLY A 136 27.02 -9.79 -9.23
N LEU A 137 27.02 -8.67 -8.50
CA LEU A 137 26.44 -8.62 -7.16
C LEU A 137 24.92 -8.74 -7.28
N GLU A 138 24.36 -9.86 -6.79
CA GLU A 138 22.91 -10.04 -6.73
C GLU A 138 22.31 -9.02 -5.76
N VAL A 139 21.80 -7.90 -6.28
CA VAL A 139 20.88 -7.06 -5.52
C VAL A 139 19.59 -7.84 -5.40
N PRO A 140 19.11 -8.16 -4.18
CA PRO A 140 17.87 -8.90 -4.05
C PRO A 140 16.75 -8.20 -4.81
N LEU A 141 15.94 -8.96 -5.55
CA LEU A 141 14.81 -8.44 -6.34
C LEU A 141 13.89 -7.52 -5.52
N ALA A 142 13.83 -7.79 -4.21
CA ALA A 142 13.15 -6.97 -3.20
C ALA A 142 13.51 -5.48 -3.23
N TYR A 143 14.73 -5.14 -3.65
CA TYR A 143 15.27 -3.78 -3.65
C TYR A 143 15.38 -3.19 -5.06
N ALA A 144 15.88 -3.97 -6.02
CA ALA A 144 16.00 -3.51 -7.41
C ALA A 144 14.66 -3.05 -8.00
N HIS A 145 13.56 -3.70 -7.60
CA HIS A 145 12.21 -3.40 -8.08
C HIS A 145 11.26 -3.07 -6.91
N ALA A 146 11.79 -2.49 -5.83
CA ALA A 146 11.04 -2.23 -4.61
C ALA A 146 9.75 -1.42 -4.87
N THR A 147 9.80 -0.45 -5.79
CA THR A 147 8.63 0.36 -6.19
C THR A 147 7.50 -0.49 -6.76
N LEU A 148 7.84 -1.41 -7.68
CA LEU A 148 6.88 -2.33 -8.32
C LEU A 148 6.36 -3.38 -7.34
N LEU A 149 7.21 -3.86 -6.44
CA LEU A 149 6.81 -4.83 -5.42
C LEU A 149 5.85 -4.22 -4.40
N VAL A 150 6.15 -3.01 -3.90
CA VAL A 150 5.23 -2.29 -3.01
C VAL A 150 3.92 -1.97 -3.73
N LEU A 151 3.97 -1.58 -5.01
CA LEU A 151 2.78 -1.37 -5.83
C LEU A 151 1.94 -2.64 -5.95
N LEU A 152 2.56 -3.79 -6.24
CA LEU A 152 1.88 -5.08 -6.33
C LEU A 152 1.26 -5.49 -4.99
N ILE A 153 1.98 -5.33 -3.88
CA ILE A 153 1.47 -5.62 -2.53
C ILE A 153 0.27 -4.71 -2.22
N SER A 154 0.38 -3.41 -2.48
CA SER A 154 -0.72 -2.44 -2.32
C SER A 154 -1.94 -2.81 -3.16
N LEU A 155 -1.73 -3.23 -4.42
CA LEU A 155 -2.80 -3.66 -5.32
C LEU A 155 -3.55 -4.88 -4.78
N LEU A 156 -2.82 -5.93 -4.40
CA LEU A 156 -3.39 -7.17 -3.87
C LEU A 156 -4.09 -6.95 -2.53
N PHE A 157 -3.47 -6.19 -1.64
CA PHE A 157 -4.02 -5.90 -0.32
C PHE A 157 -5.27 -5.03 -0.41
N SER A 158 -5.26 -3.98 -1.23
CA SER A 158 -6.46 -3.14 -1.44
C SER A 158 -7.62 -3.91 -2.06
N LEU A 159 -7.35 -4.83 -2.98
CA LEU A 159 -8.36 -5.71 -3.55
C LEU A 159 -8.96 -6.65 -2.49
N LEU A 160 -8.09 -7.27 -1.68
CA LEU A 160 -8.49 -8.12 -0.57
C LEU A 160 -9.38 -7.38 0.42
N VAL A 161 -8.96 -6.20 0.88
CA VAL A 161 -9.75 -5.36 1.80
C VAL A 161 -11.11 -4.99 1.22
N THR A 162 -11.15 -4.65 -0.08
CA THR A 162 -12.40 -4.29 -0.77
C THR A 162 -13.35 -5.49 -0.83
N LEU A 163 -12.86 -6.69 -1.16
CA LEU A 163 -13.66 -7.92 -1.17
C LEU A 163 -14.18 -8.28 0.22
N LEU A 164 -13.33 -8.20 1.25
CA LEU A 164 -13.74 -8.44 2.64
C LEU A 164 -14.82 -7.44 3.08
N THR A 165 -14.62 -6.15 2.80
CA THR A 165 -15.58 -5.10 3.17
C THR A 165 -16.91 -5.30 2.46
N ARG A 166 -16.89 -5.62 1.16
CA ARG A 166 -18.10 -5.91 0.38
C ARG A 166 -18.91 -7.04 1.01
N ARG A 167 -18.25 -8.08 1.53
CA ARG A 167 -18.88 -9.24 2.17
C ARG A 167 -19.37 -8.94 3.60
N MET A 168 -18.60 -8.18 4.37
CA MET A 168 -18.87 -7.93 5.78
C MET A 168 -19.96 -6.88 6.02
N VAL A 169 -20.15 -5.95 5.08
CA VAL A 169 -21.13 -4.86 5.20
C VAL A 169 -22.43 -5.21 4.50
N ASP A 170 -23.56 -5.02 5.19
CA ASP A 170 -24.89 -5.09 4.59
C ASP A 170 -25.21 -3.78 3.84
N TRP A 171 -24.86 -3.75 2.55
CA TRP A 171 -25.14 -2.62 1.66
C TRP A 171 -26.64 -2.33 1.50
N GLY A 172 -27.50 -3.33 1.68
CA GLY A 172 -28.95 -3.15 1.63
C GLY A 172 -29.45 -2.34 2.82
N LYS A 173 -29.00 -2.68 4.04
CA LYS A 173 -29.27 -1.90 5.25
C LYS A 173 -28.69 -0.49 5.14
N MET A 174 -27.45 -0.34 4.68
CA MET A 174 -26.82 0.97 4.51
C MET A 174 -27.58 1.86 3.54
N ARG A 175 -28.06 1.33 2.41
CA ARG A 175 -28.81 2.12 1.42
C ARG A 175 -30.15 2.61 1.96
N ARG A 176 -30.86 1.79 2.74
CA ARG A 176 -32.12 2.18 3.39
C ARG A 176 -31.90 3.31 4.39
N ILE A 177 -30.91 3.16 5.28
CA ILE A 177 -30.56 4.19 6.26
C ILE A 177 -30.15 5.49 5.56
N ARG A 178 -29.29 5.42 4.53
CA ARG A 178 -28.87 6.59 3.75
C ARG A 178 -30.07 7.32 3.11
N GLN A 179 -31.03 6.59 2.55
CA GLN A 179 -32.24 7.18 1.96
C GLN A 179 -33.10 7.89 3.01
N GLU A 180 -33.32 7.26 4.16
CA GLU A 180 -34.13 7.80 5.25
C GLU A 180 -33.48 9.04 5.90
N VAL A 181 -32.16 9.02 6.08
CA VAL A 181 -31.40 10.19 6.56
C VAL A 181 -31.47 11.33 5.53
N ALA A 182 -31.36 11.01 4.23
CA ALA A 182 -31.42 12.01 3.17
C ALA A 182 -32.82 12.65 3.05
N SER A 183 -33.90 11.87 3.17
CA SER A 183 -35.27 12.40 3.17
C SER A 183 -35.51 13.30 4.39
N TRP A 184 -35.10 12.87 5.58
CA TRP A 184 -35.21 13.68 6.80
C TRP A 184 -34.42 15.00 6.69
N GLN A 185 -33.19 14.95 6.16
CA GLN A 185 -32.37 16.17 5.92
C GLN A 185 -32.97 17.10 4.86
N ALA A 186 -33.65 16.57 3.84
CA ALA A 186 -34.35 17.37 2.85
C ALA A 186 -35.56 18.07 3.47
N GLU A 187 -36.40 17.33 4.21
CA GLU A 187 -37.59 17.86 4.87
C GLU A 187 -37.26 18.89 5.95
N LEU A 188 -36.19 18.67 6.74
CA LEU A 188 -35.72 19.63 7.73
C LEU A 188 -35.28 20.95 7.07
N ARG A 189 -34.51 20.86 5.97
CA ARG A 189 -34.09 22.05 5.21
C ARG A 189 -35.27 22.80 4.61
N GLU A 190 -36.29 22.09 4.12
CA GLU A 190 -37.52 22.73 3.62
C GLU A 190 -38.34 23.39 4.73
N ALA A 191 -38.48 22.75 5.88
CA ALA A 191 -39.19 23.30 7.04
C ALA A 191 -38.49 24.56 7.59
N GLN A 192 -37.16 24.57 7.61
CA GLN A 192 -36.35 25.73 7.97
C GLN A 192 -36.52 26.88 6.96
N LYS A 193 -36.48 26.60 5.65
CA LYS A 193 -36.73 27.59 4.60
C LYS A 193 -38.13 28.22 4.70
N LYS A 194 -39.14 27.40 5.03
CA LYS A 194 -40.53 27.83 5.20
C LYS A 194 -40.82 28.47 6.57
N LYS A 195 -39.82 28.56 7.47
CA LYS A 195 -39.93 29.08 8.85
C LYS A 195 -41.05 28.42 9.67
N ASP A 196 -41.35 27.15 9.41
CA ASP A 196 -42.38 26.41 10.14
C ASP A 196 -41.80 25.86 11.45
N LEU A 197 -41.91 26.66 12.51
CA LEU A 197 -41.37 26.34 13.84
C LEU A 197 -41.96 25.07 14.44
N LYS A 198 -43.24 24.75 14.15
CA LYS A 198 -43.90 23.54 14.65
C LYS A 198 -43.33 22.29 13.99
N LYS A 199 -43.17 22.32 12.66
CA LYS A 199 -42.61 21.20 11.90
C LYS A 199 -41.13 20.98 12.25
N VAL A 200 -40.36 22.05 12.44
CA VAL A 200 -38.96 21.96 12.89
C VAL A 200 -38.85 21.31 14.28
N HIS A 201 -39.68 21.72 15.25
CA HIS A 201 -39.66 21.10 16.58
C HIS A 201 -39.99 19.60 16.54
N LYS A 202 -40.98 19.19 15.74
CA LYS A 202 -41.33 17.78 15.56
C LYS A 202 -40.18 16.98 14.94
N MET A 203 -39.50 17.52 13.93
CA MET A 203 -38.37 16.86 13.29
C MET A 203 -37.12 16.81 14.17
N MET A 204 -36.90 17.81 15.02
CA MET A 204 -35.84 17.78 16.02
C MET A 204 -36.08 16.71 17.09
N ALA A 205 -37.34 16.44 17.45
CA ALA A 205 -37.67 15.30 18.33
C ALA A 205 -37.31 13.95 17.69
N GLU A 206 -37.42 13.83 16.36
CA GLU A 206 -37.00 12.64 15.61
C GLU A 206 -35.48 12.53 15.39
N GLN A 207 -34.72 13.60 15.67
CA GLN A 207 -33.26 13.63 15.49
C GLN A 207 -32.55 12.52 16.27
N GLY A 208 -33.03 12.17 17.47
CA GLY A 208 -32.47 11.08 18.27
C GLY A 208 -32.54 9.72 17.57
N ARG A 209 -33.64 9.45 16.85
CA ARG A 209 -33.80 8.24 16.04
C ARG A 209 -32.85 8.23 14.85
N ILE A 210 -32.73 9.36 14.15
CA ILE A 210 -31.80 9.52 13.02
C ILE A 210 -30.35 9.35 13.48
N LEU A 211 -29.99 9.90 14.63
CA LEU A 211 -28.66 9.75 15.21
C LEU A 211 -28.38 8.28 15.57
N ALA A 212 -29.35 7.56 16.13
CA ALA A 212 -29.23 6.13 16.38
C ALA A 212 -28.99 5.34 15.09
N LEU A 213 -29.75 5.63 14.01
CA LEU A 213 -29.56 5.01 12.70
C LEU A 213 -28.18 5.33 12.08
N GLN A 214 -27.70 6.57 12.22
CA GLN A 214 -26.35 6.95 11.81
C GLN A 214 -25.28 6.19 12.63
N GLY A 215 -25.51 6.01 13.94
CA GLY A 215 -24.65 5.22 14.81
C GLY A 215 -24.60 3.74 14.40
N GLU A 216 -25.72 3.16 13.99
CA GLU A 216 -25.75 1.81 13.42
C GLU A 216 -24.97 1.72 12.11
N MET A 217 -25.14 2.68 11.19
CA MET A 217 -24.37 2.76 9.95
C MET A 217 -22.86 2.87 10.22
N MET A 218 -22.50 3.68 11.23
CA MET A 218 -21.13 3.84 11.66
C MET A 218 -20.57 2.52 12.21
N ARG A 219 -21.28 1.83 13.10
CA ARG A 219 -20.86 0.51 13.63
C ARG A 219 -20.69 -0.54 12.55
N GLU A 220 -21.61 -0.60 11.59
CA GLU A 220 -21.52 -1.52 10.45
C GLU A 220 -20.30 -1.21 9.56
N SER A 221 -19.93 0.07 9.43
CA SER A 221 -18.73 0.49 8.68
C SER A 221 -17.42 0.31 9.46
N PHE A 222 -17.46 0.41 10.79
CA PHE A 222 -16.29 0.20 11.65
C PHE A 222 -15.97 -1.28 11.86
N ARG A 223 -16.97 -2.16 11.83
CA ARG A 223 -16.77 -3.61 11.96
C ARG A 223 -15.74 -4.17 10.97
N PRO A 224 -15.83 -3.95 9.65
CA PRO A 224 -14.79 -4.38 8.72
C PRO A 224 -13.48 -3.62 8.95
N THR A 225 -13.55 -2.34 9.35
CA THR A 225 -12.37 -1.51 9.59
C THR A 225 -11.42 -2.11 10.61
N LEU A 226 -11.94 -2.54 11.77
CA LEU A 226 -11.12 -3.16 12.80
C LEU A 226 -10.49 -4.48 12.33
N VAL A 227 -11.20 -5.22 11.49
CA VAL A 227 -10.74 -6.51 10.96
C VAL A 227 -9.57 -6.33 9.99
N TYR A 228 -9.62 -5.34 9.10
CA TYR A 228 -8.49 -5.06 8.20
C TYR A 228 -7.42 -4.14 8.79
N LEU A 229 -7.70 -3.44 9.90
CA LEU A 229 -6.72 -2.58 10.57
C LEU A 229 -5.54 -3.38 11.11
N PHE A 230 -5.79 -4.52 11.76
CA PHE A 230 -4.72 -5.37 12.28
C PHE A 230 -3.75 -5.88 11.21
N PRO A 231 -4.21 -6.51 10.10
CA PRO A 231 -3.31 -6.94 9.04
C PRO A 231 -2.65 -5.76 8.31
N TRP A 232 -3.32 -4.60 8.22
CA TRP A 232 -2.71 -3.40 7.67
C TRP A 232 -1.55 -2.89 8.54
N LEU A 233 -1.73 -2.82 9.85
CA LEU A 233 -0.67 -2.42 10.79
C LEU A 233 0.47 -3.42 10.80
N LEU A 234 0.16 -4.73 10.74
CA LEU A 234 1.18 -5.77 10.65
C LEU A 234 1.99 -5.66 9.35
N LEU A 235 1.32 -5.50 8.22
CA LEU A 235 1.95 -5.28 6.91
C LEU A 235 2.84 -4.04 6.94
N TRP A 236 2.31 -2.93 7.46
CA TRP A 236 3.04 -1.68 7.59
C TRP A 236 4.28 -1.84 8.47
N ALA A 237 4.17 -2.47 9.64
CA ALA A 237 5.30 -2.67 10.55
C ALA A 237 6.38 -3.58 9.93
N LEU A 238 5.96 -4.66 9.26
CA LEU A 238 6.86 -5.59 8.58
C LEU A 238 7.63 -4.89 7.45
N LEU A 239 6.94 -4.23 6.53
CA LEU A 239 7.60 -3.57 5.40
C LEU A 239 8.38 -2.32 5.84
N SER A 240 7.91 -1.59 6.85
CA SER A 240 8.67 -0.45 7.41
C SER A 240 9.99 -0.91 8.01
N ARG A 241 10.06 -2.10 8.62
CA ARG A 241 11.32 -2.67 9.09
C ARG A 241 12.25 -3.09 7.94
N LEU A 242 11.69 -3.45 6.79
CA LEU A 242 12.45 -3.91 5.63
C LEU A 242 13.01 -2.76 4.79
N TYR A 243 12.23 -1.69 4.65
CA TYR A 243 12.49 -0.53 3.79
C TYR A 243 12.73 0.76 4.59
N SER A 244 13.05 0.64 5.88
CA SER A 244 13.43 1.78 6.72
C SER A 244 14.64 2.50 6.11
N GLY A 245 14.52 3.81 5.87
CA GLY A 245 15.58 4.62 5.27
C GLY A 245 15.69 4.54 3.74
N TRP A 246 14.88 3.72 3.06
CA TRP A 246 14.89 3.63 1.59
C TRP A 246 13.92 4.63 0.95
N VAL A 247 14.40 5.39 -0.04
CA VAL A 247 13.58 6.30 -0.84
C VAL A 247 12.99 5.55 -2.02
N MET A 248 11.66 5.42 -2.05
CA MET A 248 10.96 4.65 -3.09
C MET A 248 10.66 5.51 -4.31
N ALA A 249 10.23 6.75 -4.10
CA ALA A 249 9.93 7.66 -5.19
C ALA A 249 10.43 9.08 -4.86
N TRP A 250 11.22 9.63 -5.77
CA TRP A 250 11.61 11.03 -5.75
C TRP A 250 10.49 11.87 -6.36
N LEU A 251 9.97 12.84 -5.60
CA LEU A 251 9.01 13.81 -6.13
C LEU A 251 9.79 14.91 -6.88
N PRO A 252 9.30 15.38 -8.05
CA PRO A 252 9.93 16.46 -8.80
C PRO A 252 9.68 17.85 -8.19
N PHE A 253 8.91 17.95 -7.11
CA PHE A 253 8.60 19.19 -6.40
C PHE A 253 8.63 18.95 -4.87
N SER A 254 9.05 19.95 -4.10
CA SER A 254 8.95 19.93 -2.62
C SER A 254 7.63 20.57 -2.18
N LEU A 255 6.88 19.86 -1.33
CA LEU A 255 5.67 20.40 -0.72
C LEU A 255 5.97 20.84 0.72
N PRO A 256 5.92 22.13 1.05
CA PRO A 256 6.02 22.58 2.43
C PRO A 256 4.73 22.23 3.17
N LEU A 257 4.76 21.16 3.97
CA LEU A 257 3.63 20.73 4.79
C LEU A 257 3.80 21.25 6.23
N PRO A 258 2.76 21.88 6.83
CA PRO A 258 2.84 22.52 8.14
C PRO A 258 3.18 21.59 9.32
N PHE A 259 3.09 20.26 9.14
CA PHE A 259 3.40 19.27 10.17
C PHE A 259 4.59 18.34 9.83
N PHE A 260 5.04 18.30 8.57
CA PHE A 260 6.04 17.34 8.09
C PHE A 260 7.28 18.00 7.44
N GLY A 261 7.33 19.33 7.37
CA GLY A 261 8.41 20.07 6.72
C GLY A 261 8.34 19.99 5.20
N GLU A 262 9.47 20.15 4.52
CA GLU A 262 9.55 19.99 3.06
C GLU A 262 9.43 18.51 2.67
N TRP A 263 8.24 18.12 2.25
CA TRP A 263 7.96 16.79 1.72
C TRP A 263 8.54 16.69 0.31
N SER A 264 9.80 16.27 0.23
CA SER A 264 10.61 16.22 -1.00
C SER A 264 10.95 14.79 -1.45
N SER A 265 10.64 13.78 -0.63
CA SER A 265 10.81 12.37 -0.99
C SER A 265 9.66 11.53 -0.45
N CYS A 266 9.09 10.66 -1.30
CA CYS A 266 8.23 9.58 -0.82
C CYS A 266 9.12 8.43 -0.35
N GLY A 267 9.44 8.47 0.95
CA GLY A 267 9.91 7.27 1.64
C GLY A 267 8.89 6.14 1.52
N PHE A 268 9.28 4.93 1.93
CA PHE A 268 8.43 3.74 1.87
C PHE A 268 6.98 3.97 2.34
N VAL A 269 6.80 4.63 3.50
CA VAL A 269 5.48 4.86 4.09
C VAL A 269 4.61 5.73 3.19
N GLY A 270 5.14 6.84 2.67
CA GLY A 270 4.39 7.73 1.79
C GLY A 270 3.98 7.03 0.50
N TRP A 271 4.90 6.27 -0.11
CA TRP A 271 4.62 5.50 -1.33
C TRP A 271 3.56 4.42 -1.10
N LEU A 272 3.65 3.66 0.02
CA LEU A 272 2.65 2.66 0.39
C LEU A 272 1.27 3.29 0.57
N PHE A 273 1.18 4.42 1.29
CA PHE A 273 -0.10 5.10 1.53
C PHE A 273 -0.73 5.62 0.24
N ILE A 274 0.05 6.28 -0.62
CA ILE A 274 -0.44 6.82 -1.89
C ILE A 274 -0.95 5.70 -2.78
N THR A 275 -0.11 4.69 -3.03
CA THR A 275 -0.47 3.56 -3.90
C THR A 275 -1.67 2.79 -3.36
N TYR A 276 -1.70 2.49 -2.06
CA TYR A 276 -2.84 1.81 -1.43
C TYR A 276 -4.12 2.63 -1.54
N PHE A 277 -4.09 3.93 -1.28
CA PHE A 277 -5.28 4.77 -1.34
C PHE A 277 -5.80 4.89 -2.78
N SER A 278 -4.91 5.07 -3.76
CA SER A 278 -5.24 5.09 -5.18
C SER A 278 -5.93 3.80 -5.63
N PHE A 279 -5.36 2.63 -5.30
CA PHE A 279 -5.98 1.35 -5.66
C PHE A 279 -7.26 1.08 -4.86
N SER A 280 -7.30 1.42 -3.57
CA SER A 280 -8.51 1.32 -2.75
C SER A 280 -9.66 2.14 -3.35
N HIS A 281 -9.38 3.35 -3.85
CA HIS A 281 -10.39 4.15 -4.53
C HIS A 281 -10.86 3.49 -5.84
N LEU A 282 -9.92 3.00 -6.64
CA LEU A 282 -10.21 2.30 -7.90
C LEU A 282 -11.09 1.07 -7.68
N TRP A 283 -10.74 0.23 -6.69
CA TRP A 283 -11.49 -0.98 -6.39
C TRP A 283 -12.88 -0.69 -5.85
N ARG A 284 -13.04 0.34 -5.00
CA ARG A 284 -14.38 0.74 -4.51
C ARG A 284 -15.29 1.15 -5.66
N ARG A 285 -14.79 1.94 -6.61
CA ARG A 285 -15.53 2.33 -7.83
C ARG A 285 -15.97 1.10 -8.64
N ILE A 286 -15.07 0.14 -8.86
CA ILE A 286 -15.34 -1.03 -9.71
C ILE A 286 -16.23 -2.07 -9.03
N LEU A 287 -15.99 -2.38 -7.75
CA LEU A 287 -16.65 -3.50 -7.04
C LEU A 287 -17.89 -3.09 -6.24
N ILE A 288 -17.96 -1.84 -5.77
CA ILE A 288 -19.03 -1.35 -4.88
C ILE A 288 -19.92 -0.34 -5.61
N GLY A 289 -19.40 0.37 -6.61
CA GLY A 289 -20.19 1.26 -7.48
C GLY A 289 -20.61 2.57 -6.83
N ASP A 290 -19.81 3.09 -5.88
CA ASP A 290 -19.85 4.49 -5.43
C ASP A 290 -19.01 5.38 -6.38
#